data_AF-A0A7W2KZT9-F1
#
_entry.id   AF-A0A7W2KZT9-F1
#
_cell.length_a   1.000
_cell.length_b   1.000
_cell.length_c   1.000
_cell.angle_alpha   90.00
_cell.angle_beta   90.00
_cell.angle_gamma   90.00
#
_symmetry.space_group_name_H-M   'P 1'
#
loop_
_entity.id
_entity.type
_entity.pdbx_description
1 polymer ?
#
loop_
_entity_poly.entity_id
_entity_poly.type
_entity_poly.pdbx_seq_one_letter_code
_entity_poly.pdbx_strand_id
1 'polypeptide(L)'
;MNAVVQFYRFAAEHDFISTNTPMWRERPILIRYHDTHGFRRALTRMSTDLAIPNRRAPGDRLEDGLLPLSDTHMTELLEFTANEETEELHLMLTIGCFTGARLRTISTLRIENLEQAQPDPFIDGLFLIRVGPGTQVSTKFNVEGYLTFPKILLDELKRYAYSTARLKREAKAASPYRSVLFLTSRGKPYSNSTIGTLMTGLRNKARRANLQFIARFKFHQTRATYGTWLMKLALSVTTTAAAIEFVKSAMLHKHESTTFKYVKFLESTKGKEEVAQAFHEAFTGLRRRSWDDFNA
;
A
#
# COMPACT_ATOMS: atom_id res chain seq x y z
N MET A 1 14.64 -7.53 -21.54
CA MET A 1 14.79 -8.81 -22.27
C MET A 1 13.73 -8.99 -23.37
N ASN A 2 12.42 -8.97 -23.07
CA ASN A 2 11.38 -9.17 -24.11
C ASN A 2 11.49 -8.22 -25.32
N ALA A 3 11.81 -6.94 -25.11
CA ALA A 3 11.99 -5.98 -26.20
C ALA A 3 13.17 -6.33 -27.13
N VAL A 4 14.24 -6.87 -26.56
CA VAL A 4 15.43 -7.34 -27.31
C VAL A 4 15.05 -8.55 -28.15
N VAL A 5 14.36 -9.53 -27.57
CA VAL A 5 13.86 -10.71 -28.31
C VAL A 5 12.94 -10.30 -29.46
N GLN A 6 12.04 -9.34 -29.26
CA GLN A 6 11.16 -8.84 -30.32
C GLN A 6 11.93 -8.10 -31.42
N PHE A 7 12.95 -7.31 -31.07
CA PHE A 7 13.81 -6.65 -32.03
C PHE A 7 14.56 -7.65 -32.92
N TYR A 8 15.15 -8.70 -32.34
CA TYR A 8 15.86 -9.73 -33.11
C TYR A 8 14.92 -10.60 -33.94
N ARG A 9 13.68 -10.83 -33.48
CA ARG A 9 12.64 -11.48 -34.31
C ARG A 9 12.28 -10.64 -35.53
N PHE A 10 12.06 -9.34 -35.33
CA PHE A 10 11.78 -8.41 -36.42
C PHE A 10 12.95 -8.36 -37.41
N ALA A 11 14.19 -8.29 -36.92
CA ALA A 11 15.38 -8.29 -37.77
C ALA A 11 15.55 -9.58 -38.58
N ALA A 12 15.20 -10.74 -38.00
CA ALA A 12 15.21 -12.02 -38.71
C ALA A 12 14.11 -12.09 -39.78
N GLU A 13 12.91 -11.56 -39.51
CA GLU A 13 11.79 -11.54 -40.46
C GLU A 13 12.04 -10.64 -41.68
N HIS A 14 12.89 -9.62 -41.52
CA HIS A 14 13.26 -8.67 -42.58
C HIS A 14 14.65 -8.95 -43.18
N ASP A 15 15.20 -10.15 -42.96
CA ASP A 15 16.50 -10.59 -43.50
C ASP A 15 17.69 -9.69 -43.13
N PHE A 16 17.59 -8.91 -42.05
CA PHE A 16 18.69 -8.07 -41.55
C PHE A 16 19.76 -8.87 -40.81
N ILE A 17 19.47 -10.12 -40.45
CA ILE A 17 20.39 -11.04 -39.77
C ILE A 17 20.28 -12.44 -40.35
N SER A 18 21.40 -13.17 -40.39
CA SER A 18 21.40 -14.58 -40.79
C SER A 18 20.70 -15.45 -39.74
N THR A 19 19.77 -16.30 -40.19
CA THR A 19 18.99 -17.23 -39.34
C THR A 19 19.61 -18.63 -39.29
N ASN A 20 20.84 -18.81 -39.79
CA ASN A 20 21.53 -20.11 -39.88
C ASN A 20 21.82 -20.75 -38.52
N THR A 21 21.79 -19.99 -37.42
CA THR A 21 21.97 -20.48 -36.06
C THR A 21 20.79 -20.03 -35.19
N PRO A 22 20.14 -20.94 -34.43
CA PRO A 22 19.04 -20.56 -33.56
C PRO A 22 19.52 -19.58 -32.48
N MET A 23 18.88 -18.41 -32.40
CA MET A 23 19.26 -17.34 -31.47
C MET A 23 18.98 -17.68 -29.99
N TRP A 24 18.03 -18.56 -29.72
CA TRP A 24 17.63 -19.00 -28.38
C TRP A 24 16.80 -20.29 -28.48
N ARG A 25 16.61 -20.98 -27.35
CA ARG A 25 15.69 -22.13 -27.27
C ARG A 25 14.31 -21.65 -26.86
N GLU A 26 13.30 -22.04 -27.62
CA GLU A 26 11.91 -21.73 -27.30
C GLU A 26 11.21 -22.89 -26.60
N ARG A 27 10.34 -22.57 -25.65
CA ARG A 27 9.42 -23.54 -25.05
C ARG A 27 8.05 -22.92 -24.82
N PRO A 28 6.96 -23.67 -25.06
CA PRO A 28 5.64 -23.24 -24.66
C PRO A 28 5.54 -23.24 -23.12
N ILE A 29 5.14 -22.11 -22.54
CA ILE A 29 4.82 -21.99 -21.13
C ILE A 29 3.33 -21.72 -20.99
N LEU A 30 2.66 -22.52 -20.16
CA LEU A 30 1.28 -22.31 -19.78
C LEU A 30 1.19 -21.28 -18.66
N ILE A 31 0.76 -20.07 -18.98
CA ILE A 31 0.47 -19.03 -18.00
C ILE A 31 -0.94 -19.23 -17.49
N ARG A 32 -1.06 -19.79 -16.29
CA ARG A 32 -2.33 -19.88 -15.58
C ARG A 32 -2.62 -18.54 -14.92
N TYR A 33 -3.79 -17.97 -15.20
CA TYR A 33 -4.25 -16.72 -14.61
C TYR A 33 -5.70 -16.87 -14.17
N HIS A 34 -6.14 -16.04 -13.24
CA HIS A 34 -7.55 -15.92 -12.90
C HIS A 34 -8.14 -14.77 -13.71
N ASP A 35 -9.30 -14.98 -14.32
CA ASP A 35 -10.00 -13.90 -15.00
C ASP A 35 -10.62 -12.91 -14.00
N THR A 36 -11.26 -11.86 -14.52
CA THR A 36 -11.87 -10.80 -13.70
C THR A 36 -12.95 -11.31 -12.75
N HIS A 37 -13.50 -12.50 -13.00
CA HIS A 37 -14.52 -13.16 -12.21
C HIS A 37 -13.96 -14.33 -11.37
N GLY A 38 -12.62 -14.48 -11.30
CA GLY A 38 -11.96 -15.47 -10.47
C GLY A 38 -11.79 -16.87 -11.10
N PHE A 39 -12.30 -17.10 -12.31
CA PHE A 39 -12.16 -18.41 -12.96
C PHE A 39 -10.74 -18.64 -13.46
N ARG A 40 -10.27 -19.89 -13.30
CA ARG A 40 -8.94 -20.29 -13.73
C ARG A 40 -8.90 -20.42 -15.26
N ARG A 41 -8.13 -19.56 -15.91
CA ARG A 41 -7.83 -19.59 -17.34
C ARG A 41 -6.37 -19.94 -17.57
N ALA A 42 -6.05 -20.38 -18.79
CA ALA A 42 -4.68 -20.68 -19.18
C ALA A 42 -4.37 -20.07 -20.56
N LEU A 43 -3.27 -19.34 -20.66
CA LEU A 43 -2.73 -18.79 -21.89
C LEU A 43 -1.43 -19.52 -22.21
N THR A 44 -1.31 -20.08 -23.40
CA THR A 44 -0.04 -20.62 -23.89
C THR A 44 0.80 -19.48 -24.46
N ARG A 45 2.01 -19.28 -23.92
CA ARG A 45 2.96 -18.28 -24.40
C ARG A 45 4.31 -18.93 -24.68
N MET A 46 4.91 -18.62 -25.83
CA MET A 46 6.30 -19.01 -26.10
C MET A 46 7.26 -18.18 -25.25
N SER A 47 8.11 -18.86 -24.50
CA SER A 47 9.20 -18.26 -23.72
C SER A 47 10.53 -18.74 -24.25
N THR A 48 11.56 -17.90 -24.12
CA THR A 48 12.93 -18.23 -24.49
C THR A 48 13.75 -18.60 -23.25
N ASP A 49 14.88 -19.27 -23.45
CA ASP A 49 15.90 -19.55 -22.42
C ASP A 49 16.66 -18.29 -21.95
N LEU A 50 16.53 -17.17 -22.66
CA LEU A 50 16.97 -15.84 -22.22
C LEU A 50 16.08 -15.22 -21.12
N ALA A 51 14.94 -15.84 -20.80
CA ALA A 51 14.02 -15.32 -19.79
C ALA A 51 14.62 -15.42 -18.38
N ILE A 52 14.96 -14.27 -17.79
CA ILE A 52 15.40 -14.18 -16.39
C ILE A 52 14.20 -14.45 -15.47
N PRO A 53 14.21 -15.52 -14.63
CA PRO A 53 13.11 -15.82 -13.74
C PRO A 53 12.94 -14.71 -12.70
N ASN A 54 11.77 -14.08 -12.68
CA ASN A 54 11.42 -13.19 -11.58
C ASN A 54 11.03 -14.04 -10.36
N ARG A 55 12.05 -14.53 -9.63
CA ARG A 55 11.83 -15.26 -8.38
C ARG A 55 11.20 -14.31 -7.38
N ARG A 56 9.98 -14.62 -6.95
CA ARG A 56 9.33 -13.87 -5.88
C ARG A 56 10.19 -14.00 -4.63
N ALA A 57 10.48 -12.87 -3.98
CA ALA A 57 11.12 -12.90 -2.67
C ALA A 57 10.25 -13.73 -1.71
N PRO A 58 10.85 -14.57 -0.85
CA PRO A 58 10.09 -15.35 0.11
C PRO A 58 9.28 -14.44 1.07
N GLY A 59 8.11 -14.93 1.47
CA GLY A 59 7.17 -14.27 2.39
C GLY A 59 5.92 -13.67 1.74
N ASP A 60 4.81 -13.68 2.48
CA ASP A 60 3.58 -13.00 2.08
C ASP A 60 3.75 -11.50 2.25
N ARG A 61 3.58 -10.78 1.14
CA ARG A 61 3.69 -9.33 1.11
C ARG A 61 2.39 -8.72 0.59
N LEU A 62 2.02 -7.57 1.15
CA LEU A 62 0.81 -6.85 0.78
C LEU A 62 1.04 -5.99 -0.47
N GLU A 63 0.37 -4.85 -0.56
CA GLU A 63 0.62 -3.89 -1.63
C GLU A 63 2.08 -3.41 -1.65
N ASP A 64 2.65 -3.31 -2.85
CA ASP A 64 4.03 -2.89 -3.11
C ASP A 64 5.12 -3.68 -2.38
N GLY A 65 4.80 -4.89 -1.93
CA GLY A 65 5.75 -5.77 -1.29
C GLY A 65 6.06 -5.41 0.17
N LEU A 66 5.16 -4.67 0.83
CA LEU A 66 5.36 -4.11 2.17
C LEU A 66 4.59 -4.89 3.24
N LEU A 67 5.05 -4.72 4.48
CA LEU A 67 4.41 -5.23 5.70
C LEU A 67 3.70 -4.08 6.42
N PRO A 68 2.56 -4.34 7.09
CA PRO A 68 1.91 -3.35 7.92
C PRO A 68 2.81 -2.96 9.11
N LEU A 69 2.60 -1.77 9.66
CA LEU A 69 3.14 -1.40 10.96
C LEU A 69 2.42 -2.20 12.06
N SER A 70 3.08 -2.41 13.19
CA SER A 70 2.38 -2.80 14.42
C SER A 70 1.64 -1.59 14.99
N ASP A 71 0.66 -1.85 15.85
CA ASP A 71 -0.11 -0.80 16.53
C ASP A 71 0.81 0.13 17.35
N THR A 72 1.84 -0.44 17.98
CA THR A 72 2.88 0.30 18.71
C THR A 72 3.65 1.24 17.79
N HIS A 73 4.21 0.74 16.68
CA HIS A 73 4.98 1.55 15.74
C HIS A 73 4.13 2.60 15.02
N MET A 74 2.85 2.31 14.76
CA MET A 74 1.93 3.31 14.21
C MET A 74 1.70 4.45 15.21
N THR A 75 1.50 4.12 16.49
CA THR A 75 1.30 5.11 17.55
C THR A 75 2.56 5.97 17.73
N GLU A 76 3.73 5.34 17.89
CA GLU A 76 5.02 6.03 17.99
C GLU A 76 5.29 6.94 16.78
N LEU A 77 4.94 6.49 15.57
CA LEU A 77 5.08 7.30 14.35
C LEU A 77 4.20 8.57 14.40
N LEU A 78 2.94 8.42 14.77
CA LEU A 78 1.99 9.53 14.79
C LEU A 78 2.32 10.53 15.91
N GLU A 79 2.68 10.04 17.10
CA GLU A 79 3.16 10.88 18.21
C GLU A 79 4.43 11.64 17.85
N PHE A 80 5.43 10.96 17.26
CA PHE A 80 6.65 11.60 16.83
C PHE A 80 6.39 12.70 15.79
N THR A 81 5.59 12.39 14.77
CA THR A 81 5.34 13.34 13.68
C THR A 81 4.46 14.52 14.10
N ALA A 82 3.58 14.36 15.09
CA ALA A 82 2.79 15.45 15.63
C ALA A 82 3.66 16.52 16.30
N ASN A 83 4.79 16.13 16.90
CA ASN A 83 5.65 17.01 17.68
C ASN A 83 6.88 17.53 16.90
N GLU A 84 7.48 16.69 16.06
CA GLU A 84 8.84 16.93 15.50
C GLU A 84 8.85 17.22 13.99
N GLU A 85 7.69 17.12 13.32
CA GLU A 85 7.56 17.31 11.87
C GLU A 85 6.56 18.40 11.49
N THR A 86 6.51 18.70 10.19
CA THR A 86 5.54 19.67 9.68
C THR A 86 4.12 19.10 9.77
N GLU A 87 3.17 19.98 10.07
CA GLU A 87 1.74 19.65 10.16
C GLU A 87 1.26 18.92 8.89
N GLU A 88 1.75 19.29 7.69
CA GLU A 88 1.40 18.60 6.45
C GLU A 88 1.88 17.15 6.43
N LEU A 89 3.12 16.88 6.86
CA LEU A 89 3.64 15.52 6.86
C LEU A 89 2.89 14.65 7.86
N HIS A 90 2.62 15.18 9.06
CA HIS A 90 1.81 14.52 10.06
C HIS A 90 0.42 14.18 9.50
N LEU A 91 -0.33 15.18 9.02
CA LEU A 91 -1.67 14.97 8.47
C LEU A 91 -1.68 14.01 7.27
N MET A 92 -0.70 14.07 6.37
CA MET A 92 -0.60 13.12 5.26
C MET A 92 -0.42 11.67 5.76
N LEU A 93 0.40 11.45 6.80
CA LEU A 93 0.59 10.13 7.39
C LEU A 93 -0.68 9.67 8.14
N THR A 94 -1.32 10.55 8.91
CA THR A 94 -2.57 10.29 9.62
C THR A 94 -3.68 9.85 8.65
N ILE A 95 -3.86 10.56 7.51
CA ILE A 95 -4.79 10.13 6.46
C ILE A 95 -4.45 8.72 5.96
N GLY A 96 -3.17 8.47 5.66
CA GLY A 96 -2.75 7.15 5.18
C GLY A 96 -3.06 6.02 6.18
N CYS A 97 -2.88 6.27 7.48
CA CYS A 97 -3.10 5.30 8.55
C CYS A 97 -4.59 5.05 8.82
N PHE A 98 -5.45 6.06 8.75
CA PHE A 98 -6.86 5.95 9.15
C PHE A 98 -7.85 5.78 8.00
N THR A 99 -7.43 6.01 6.75
CA THR A 99 -8.32 5.88 5.57
C THR A 99 -7.77 4.92 4.53
N GLY A 100 -6.50 4.53 4.68
CA GLY A 100 -5.77 3.74 3.69
C GLY A 100 -5.54 4.47 2.37
N ALA A 101 -5.77 5.79 2.26
CA ALA A 101 -5.62 6.51 1.01
C ALA A 101 -4.20 6.38 0.43
N ARG A 102 -4.10 6.28 -0.90
CA ARG A 102 -2.79 6.27 -1.57
C ARG A 102 -2.18 7.66 -1.49
N LEU A 103 -0.86 7.73 -1.40
CA LEU A 103 -0.12 9.00 -1.34
C LEU A 103 -0.57 10.00 -2.42
N ARG A 104 -0.78 9.55 -3.66
CA ARG A 104 -1.24 10.40 -4.76
C ARG A 104 -2.65 10.94 -4.54
N THR A 105 -3.53 10.13 -3.96
CA THR A 105 -4.88 10.55 -3.60
C THR A 105 -4.79 11.63 -2.53
N ILE A 106 -4.01 11.39 -1.48
CA ILE A 106 -3.77 12.35 -0.40
C ILE A 106 -3.19 13.68 -0.95
N SER A 107 -2.16 13.61 -1.79
CA SER A 107 -1.48 14.78 -2.33
C SER A 107 -2.31 15.58 -3.34
N THR A 108 -3.47 15.07 -3.75
CA THR A 108 -4.40 15.72 -4.69
C THR A 108 -5.77 16.00 -4.06
N LEU A 109 -5.94 15.72 -2.76
CA LEU A 109 -7.12 16.16 -2.02
C LEU A 109 -7.23 17.68 -2.06
N ARG A 110 -8.47 18.16 -2.16
CA ARG A 110 -8.80 19.58 -2.21
C ARG A 110 -9.75 19.96 -1.10
N ILE A 111 -9.81 21.27 -0.82
CA ILE A 111 -10.73 21.82 0.18
C ILE A 111 -12.17 21.48 -0.14
N GLU A 112 -12.57 21.57 -1.42
CA GLU A 112 -13.95 21.29 -1.80
C GLU A 112 -14.35 19.85 -1.45
N ASN A 113 -13.42 18.89 -1.51
CA ASN A 113 -13.70 17.51 -1.14
C ASN A 113 -13.96 17.36 0.36
N LEU A 114 -13.28 18.14 1.20
CA LEU A 114 -13.53 18.15 2.65
C LEU A 114 -14.87 18.82 2.98
N GLU A 115 -15.21 19.91 2.29
CA GLU A 115 -16.46 20.62 2.51
C GLU A 115 -17.69 19.83 2.03
N GLN A 116 -17.53 19.05 0.97
CA GLN A 116 -18.57 18.17 0.44
C GLN A 116 -18.67 16.81 1.17
N ALA A 117 -17.86 16.58 2.21
CA ALA A 117 -17.90 15.35 2.99
C ALA A 117 -19.31 15.13 3.56
N GLN A 118 -19.83 13.91 3.42
CA GLN A 118 -21.15 13.52 3.91
C GLN A 118 -21.02 12.62 5.13
N PRO A 119 -21.89 12.72 6.14
CA PRO A 119 -21.89 11.74 7.24
C PRO A 119 -22.14 10.33 6.68
N ASP A 120 -21.47 9.33 7.24
CA ASP A 120 -21.75 7.94 6.92
C ASP A 120 -23.17 7.57 7.42
N PRO A 121 -24.03 6.96 6.58
CA PRO A 121 -25.41 6.68 6.97
C PRO A 121 -25.55 5.56 8.02
N PHE A 122 -24.50 4.78 8.26
CA PHE A 122 -24.54 3.62 9.15
C PHE A 122 -23.66 3.78 10.39
N ILE A 123 -22.61 4.61 10.34
CA ILE A 123 -21.63 4.74 11.42
C ILE A 123 -21.48 6.20 11.84
N ASP A 124 -21.98 6.50 13.04
CA ASP A 124 -21.80 7.83 13.61
C ASP A 124 -20.31 8.17 13.82
N GLY A 125 -19.97 9.44 13.62
CA GLY A 125 -18.59 9.92 13.69
C GLY A 125 -17.71 9.56 12.50
N LEU A 126 -18.22 8.91 11.45
CA LEU A 126 -17.53 8.71 10.18
C LEU A 126 -18.13 9.57 9.06
N PHE A 127 -17.27 10.01 8.14
CA PHE A 127 -17.64 10.84 7.01
C PHE A 127 -17.08 10.27 5.71
N LEU A 128 -17.86 10.35 4.64
CA LEU A 128 -17.54 9.87 3.30
C LEU A 128 -17.06 11.05 2.44
N ILE A 129 -15.85 10.92 1.89
CA ILE A 129 -15.26 11.86 0.94
C ILE A 129 -15.16 11.20 -0.43
N ARG A 130 -15.85 11.77 -1.42
CA ARG A 130 -15.79 11.28 -2.80
C ARG A 130 -14.41 11.57 -3.42
N VAL A 131 -13.82 10.57 -4.07
CA VAL A 131 -12.54 10.67 -4.77
C VAL A 131 -12.56 9.93 -6.12
N GLY A 132 -11.65 10.31 -7.01
CA GLY A 132 -11.53 9.72 -8.34
C GLY A 132 -12.09 10.62 -9.46
N PRO A 133 -12.41 10.06 -10.64
CA PRO A 133 -12.91 10.83 -11.78
C PRO A 133 -14.06 11.77 -11.42
N GLY A 134 -14.00 13.01 -11.91
CA GLY A 134 -14.98 14.05 -11.61
C GLY A 134 -14.76 14.83 -10.30
N THR A 135 -13.80 14.44 -9.45
CA THR A 135 -13.47 15.15 -8.19
C THR A 135 -12.16 15.92 -8.21
N GLN A 136 -11.40 15.81 -9.31
CA GLN A 136 -10.00 16.27 -9.44
C GLN A 136 -9.00 15.58 -8.50
N VAL A 137 -9.44 14.64 -7.66
CA VAL A 137 -8.59 13.80 -6.83
C VAL A 137 -8.14 12.57 -7.61
N SER A 138 -6.84 12.35 -7.67
CA SER A 138 -6.26 11.25 -8.43
C SER A 138 -6.35 9.92 -7.69
N THR A 139 -6.94 8.91 -8.33
CA THR A 139 -6.99 7.52 -7.83
C THR A 139 -6.25 6.57 -8.78
N LYS A 140 -5.83 5.41 -8.25
CA LYS A 140 -5.15 4.39 -9.06
C LYS A 140 -6.16 3.75 -10.01
N PHE A 141 -5.83 3.69 -11.30
CA PHE A 141 -6.70 3.16 -12.36
C PHE A 141 -8.03 3.90 -12.55
N ASN A 142 -8.11 5.18 -12.15
CA ASN A 142 -9.33 5.99 -12.25
C ASN A 142 -10.54 5.36 -11.57
N VAL A 143 -10.33 4.64 -10.46
CA VAL A 143 -11.43 4.10 -9.65
C VAL A 143 -12.10 5.25 -8.90
N GLU A 144 -13.39 5.42 -9.10
CA GLU A 144 -14.24 6.30 -8.31
C GLU A 144 -14.70 5.61 -7.04
N GLY A 145 -14.84 6.36 -5.95
CA GLY A 145 -15.55 5.89 -4.77
C GLY A 145 -15.47 6.88 -3.61
N TYR A 146 -15.71 6.37 -2.40
CA TYR A 146 -15.69 7.14 -1.18
C TYR A 146 -14.59 6.62 -0.26
N LEU A 147 -13.81 7.54 0.31
CA LEU A 147 -12.94 7.25 1.44
C LEU A 147 -13.65 7.64 2.72
N THR A 148 -13.55 6.78 3.73
CA THR A 148 -14.15 7.01 5.04
C THR A 148 -13.14 7.68 5.97
N PHE A 149 -13.52 8.81 6.56
CA PHE A 149 -12.71 9.62 7.46
C PHE A 149 -13.38 9.69 8.84
N PRO A 150 -12.64 9.46 9.94
CA PRO A 150 -13.13 9.82 11.27
C PRO A 150 -13.37 11.33 11.38
N LYS A 151 -14.44 11.73 12.08
CA LYS A 151 -14.82 13.14 12.27
C LYS A 151 -13.66 13.98 12.81
N ILE A 152 -12.94 13.46 13.80
CA ILE A 152 -11.79 14.14 14.42
C ILE A 152 -10.75 14.51 13.36
N LEU A 153 -10.39 13.56 12.49
CA LEU A 153 -9.45 13.79 11.41
C LEU A 153 -10.01 14.78 10.38
N LEU A 154 -11.29 14.66 9.99
CA LEU A 154 -11.92 15.61 9.07
C LEU A 154 -11.88 17.04 9.61
N ASP A 155 -12.22 17.24 10.89
CA ASP A 155 -12.21 18.54 11.55
C ASP A 155 -10.79 19.13 11.59
N GLU A 156 -9.77 18.31 11.88
CA GLU A 156 -8.36 18.72 11.84
C GLU A 156 -7.93 19.17 10.44
N LEU A 157 -8.33 18.41 9.40
CA LEU A 157 -8.01 18.77 8.01
C LEU A 157 -8.68 20.08 7.59
N LYS A 158 -9.93 20.31 8.00
CA LYS A 158 -10.61 21.59 7.78
C LYS A 158 -9.91 22.74 8.52
N ARG A 159 -9.50 22.52 9.77
CA ARG A 159 -8.75 23.51 10.55
C ARG A 159 -7.43 23.88 9.86
N TYR A 160 -6.69 22.89 9.38
CA TYR A 160 -5.47 23.11 8.61
C TYR A 160 -5.74 23.83 7.27
N ALA A 161 -6.81 23.46 6.56
CA ALA A 161 -7.19 24.07 5.27
C ALA A 161 -7.35 25.60 5.33
N TYR A 162 -7.81 26.11 6.48
CA TYR A 162 -7.99 27.55 6.72
C TYR A 162 -6.92 28.17 7.64
N SER A 163 -5.88 27.42 7.98
CA SER A 163 -4.77 27.94 8.79
C SER A 163 -3.99 29.03 8.04
N THR A 164 -3.43 29.99 8.80
CA THR A 164 -2.57 31.03 8.23
C THR A 164 -1.38 30.44 7.46
N ALA A 165 -0.82 29.33 7.95
CA ALA A 165 0.30 28.64 7.32
C ALA A 165 -0.09 28.10 5.94
N ARG A 166 -1.27 27.47 5.81
CA ARG A 166 -1.80 26.97 4.54
C ARG A 166 -2.14 28.14 3.60
N LEU A 167 -2.85 29.17 4.08
CA LEU A 167 -3.23 30.34 3.26
C LEU A 167 -2.01 31.07 2.66
N LYS A 168 -0.90 31.19 3.41
CA LYS A 168 0.37 31.72 2.88
C LYS A 168 0.95 30.89 1.71
N ARG A 169 0.69 29.58 1.68
CA ARG A 169 1.12 28.70 0.59
C ARG A 169 0.18 28.78 -0.60
N GLU A 170 -1.12 28.91 -0.35
CA GLU A 170 -2.12 29.17 -1.39
C GLU A 170 -1.82 30.47 -2.15
N ALA A 171 -1.44 31.54 -1.45
CA ALA A 171 -1.09 32.82 -2.08
C ALA A 171 0.06 32.71 -3.11
N LYS A 172 0.94 31.71 -2.94
CA LYS A 172 2.05 31.41 -3.86
C LYS A 172 1.68 30.37 -4.93
N ALA A 173 0.54 29.71 -4.80
CA ALA A 173 0.14 28.64 -5.70
C ALA A 173 -0.43 29.17 -7.00
N ALA A 174 -0.12 28.48 -8.10
CA ALA A 174 -0.78 28.74 -9.38
C ALA A 174 -2.27 28.42 -9.28
N SER A 175 -3.09 29.16 -10.03
CA SER A 175 -4.57 29.06 -10.04
C SER A 175 -5.13 27.63 -9.92
N PRO A 176 -4.72 26.63 -10.74
CA PRO A 176 -5.30 25.28 -10.68
C PRO A 176 -5.01 24.50 -9.38
N TYR A 177 -4.03 24.94 -8.60
CA TYR A 177 -3.57 24.27 -7.39
C TYR A 177 -3.96 25.00 -6.10
N ARG A 178 -4.61 26.18 -6.19
CA ARG A 178 -4.96 26.96 -5.01
C ARG A 178 -5.86 26.21 -4.05
N SER A 179 -6.74 25.33 -4.53
CA SER A 179 -7.61 24.53 -3.66
C SER A 179 -7.00 23.20 -3.20
N VAL A 180 -5.81 22.82 -3.69
CA VAL A 180 -5.12 21.62 -3.19
C VAL A 180 -4.82 21.82 -1.71
N LEU A 181 -5.14 20.79 -0.92
CA LEU A 181 -5.03 20.82 0.54
C LEU A 181 -3.57 20.95 0.97
N PHE A 182 -2.72 20.05 0.47
CA PHE A 182 -1.30 20.00 0.82
C PHE A 182 -0.45 20.69 -0.25
N LEU A 183 0.04 21.87 0.10
CA LEU A 183 0.97 22.65 -0.70
C LEU A 183 2.33 22.71 0.01
N THR A 184 3.40 22.71 -0.77
CA THR A 184 4.75 22.99 -0.26
C THR A 184 4.89 24.46 0.13
N SER A 185 5.95 24.81 0.85
CA SER A 185 6.30 26.21 1.18
C SER A 185 6.43 27.14 -0.04
N ARG A 186 6.64 26.56 -1.23
CA ARG A 186 6.70 27.23 -2.53
C ARG A 186 5.37 27.25 -3.30
N GLY A 187 4.25 26.84 -2.68
CA GLY A 187 2.93 26.83 -3.32
C GLY A 187 2.74 25.74 -4.38
N LYS A 188 3.61 24.73 -4.44
CA LYS A 188 3.46 23.59 -5.37
C LYS A 188 2.81 22.39 -4.66
N PRO A 189 1.95 21.61 -5.33
CA PRO A 189 1.50 20.33 -4.80
C PRO A 189 2.66 19.39 -4.48
N TYR A 190 2.48 18.52 -3.49
CA TYR A 190 3.46 17.50 -3.16
C TYR A 190 3.54 16.44 -4.27
N SER A 191 4.73 16.28 -4.85
CA SER A 191 5.04 15.20 -5.80
C SER A 191 5.59 13.96 -5.08
N ASN A 192 5.62 12.82 -5.77
CA ASN A 192 6.29 11.60 -5.27
C ASN A 192 7.75 11.86 -4.87
N SER A 193 8.48 12.69 -5.62
CA SER A 193 9.88 13.03 -5.30
C SER A 193 9.97 13.88 -4.04
N THR A 194 9.11 14.89 -3.90
CA THR A 194 9.09 15.78 -2.72
C THR A 194 8.76 14.99 -1.46
N ILE A 195 7.79 14.08 -1.55
CA ILE A 195 7.46 13.18 -0.44
C ILE A 195 8.62 12.23 -0.15
N GLY A 196 9.31 11.71 -1.18
CA GLY A 196 10.52 10.91 -1.00
C GLY A 196 11.57 11.62 -0.15
N THR A 197 11.80 12.91 -0.41
CA THR A 197 12.70 13.75 0.40
C THR A 197 12.20 13.93 1.83
N LEU A 198 10.91 14.23 2.02
CA LEU A 198 10.32 14.34 3.37
C LEU A 198 10.47 13.04 4.15
N MET A 199 10.21 11.90 3.52
CA MET A 199 10.36 10.58 4.13
C MET A 199 11.81 10.31 4.53
N THR A 200 12.79 10.72 3.72
CA THR A 200 14.21 10.61 4.09
C THR A 200 14.54 11.49 5.29
N GLY A 201 14.04 12.72 5.33
CA GLY A 201 14.17 13.63 6.48
C GLY A 201 13.59 13.02 7.76
N LEU A 202 12.35 12.53 7.68
CA LEU A 202 11.65 11.84 8.77
C LEU A 202 12.47 10.69 9.33
N ARG A 203 12.96 9.79 8.46
CA ARG A 203 13.78 8.65 8.90
C ARG A 203 15.02 9.09 9.66
N ASN A 204 15.69 10.15 9.21
CA ASN A 204 16.89 10.66 9.86
C ASN A 204 16.59 11.24 11.24
N LYS A 205 15.54 12.05 11.37
CA LYS A 205 15.12 12.64 12.65
C LYS A 205 14.63 11.58 13.64
N ALA A 206 13.69 10.72 13.22
CA ALA A 206 13.14 9.68 14.06
C ALA A 206 14.20 8.65 14.50
N ARG A 207 15.20 8.34 13.66
CA ARG A 207 16.33 7.49 14.06
C ARG A 207 17.17 8.12 15.17
N ARG A 208 17.37 9.45 15.16
CA ARG A 208 18.08 10.16 16.25
C ARG A 208 17.28 10.15 17.54
N ALA A 209 15.95 10.04 17.45
CA ALA A 209 15.04 9.87 18.58
C ALA A 209 14.85 8.39 18.99
N ASN A 210 15.67 7.46 18.48
CA ASN A 210 15.64 6.02 18.79
C ASN A 210 14.43 5.22 18.27
N LEU A 211 13.64 5.75 17.31
CA LEU A 211 12.58 4.97 16.64
C LEU A 211 13.19 4.06 15.56
N GLN A 212 13.72 2.89 15.95
CA GLN A 212 14.50 2.02 15.06
C GLN A 212 13.68 1.48 13.86
N PHE A 213 12.36 1.26 14.03
CA PHE A 213 11.50 0.75 12.96
C PHE A 213 11.45 1.70 11.74
N ILE A 214 11.70 3.00 11.95
CA ILE A 214 11.60 4.02 10.91
C ILE A 214 12.61 3.79 9.78
N ALA A 215 13.73 3.12 10.05
CA ALA A 215 14.83 2.95 9.09
C ALA A 215 14.36 2.32 7.77
N ARG A 216 13.33 1.47 7.81
CA ARG A 216 12.76 0.81 6.63
C ARG A 216 11.35 1.30 6.30
N PHE A 217 10.82 2.23 7.10
CA PHE A 217 9.46 2.73 6.94
C PHE A 217 9.28 3.38 5.57
N LYS A 218 8.20 3.03 4.87
CA LYS A 218 7.77 3.71 3.64
C LYS A 218 6.35 4.22 3.83
N PHE A 219 6.04 5.35 3.19
CA PHE A 219 4.71 5.94 3.27
C PHE A 219 3.60 4.92 2.96
N HIS A 220 3.76 4.08 1.93
CA HIS A 220 2.74 3.10 1.54
C HIS A 220 2.51 1.98 2.58
N GLN A 221 3.32 1.89 3.64
CA GLN A 221 3.01 1.02 4.78
C GLN A 221 1.81 1.52 5.58
N THR A 222 1.50 2.81 5.60
CA THR A 222 0.28 3.32 6.26
C THR A 222 -0.97 2.67 5.67
N ARG A 223 -1.03 2.61 4.33
CA ARG A 223 -2.09 1.91 3.60
C ARG A 223 -2.13 0.40 3.87
N ALA A 224 -0.98 -0.26 3.92
CA ALA A 224 -0.90 -1.68 4.25
C ALA A 224 -1.36 -1.97 5.69
N THR A 225 -1.06 -1.05 6.62
CA THR A 225 -1.49 -1.08 8.03
C THR A 225 -3.01 -0.98 8.11
N TYR A 226 -3.59 0.08 7.51
CA TYR A 226 -5.04 0.26 7.44
C TYR A 226 -5.76 -0.95 6.84
N GLY A 227 -5.30 -1.44 5.69
CA GLY A 227 -5.94 -2.57 5.00
C GLY A 227 -5.90 -3.87 5.82
N THR A 228 -4.81 -4.11 6.53
CA THR A 228 -4.67 -5.27 7.43
C THR A 228 -5.62 -5.14 8.61
N TRP A 229 -5.65 -3.97 9.25
CA TRP A 229 -6.53 -3.69 10.38
C TRP A 229 -8.01 -3.83 9.99
N LEU A 230 -8.43 -3.20 8.89
CA LEU A 230 -9.80 -3.25 8.41
C LEU A 230 -10.21 -4.67 8.03
N MET A 231 -9.33 -5.44 7.36
CA MET A 231 -9.60 -6.84 7.04
C MET A 231 -9.74 -7.70 8.29
N LYS A 232 -8.88 -7.50 9.30
CA LYS A 232 -8.96 -8.21 10.58
C LYS A 232 -10.30 -7.97 11.27
N LEU A 233 -10.75 -6.71 11.31
CA LEU A 233 -12.07 -6.37 11.86
C LEU A 233 -13.21 -6.99 11.04
N ALA A 234 -13.19 -6.87 9.71
CA ALA A 234 -14.23 -7.40 8.86
C ALA A 234 -14.36 -8.93 9.00
N LEU A 235 -13.26 -9.67 9.01
CA LEU A 235 -13.26 -11.13 9.19
C LEU A 235 -13.77 -11.56 10.57
N SER A 236 -13.77 -10.68 11.57
CA SER A 236 -14.31 -10.99 12.91
C SER A 236 -15.84 -10.93 12.99
N VAL A 237 -16.49 -10.29 12.02
CA VAL A 237 -17.95 -10.03 12.04
C VAL A 237 -18.70 -10.53 10.81
N THR A 238 -18.01 -10.94 9.75
CA THR A 238 -18.65 -11.41 8.51
C THR A 238 -17.84 -12.49 7.79
N THR A 239 -18.41 -13.04 6.73
CA THR A 239 -17.76 -14.03 5.87
C THR A 239 -16.57 -13.44 5.12
N THR A 240 -15.62 -14.29 4.72
CA THR A 240 -14.44 -13.88 3.94
C THR A 240 -14.83 -13.17 2.64
N ALA A 241 -15.88 -13.62 1.95
CA ALA A 241 -16.35 -13.01 0.71
C ALA A 241 -16.86 -11.57 0.94
N ALA A 242 -17.73 -11.37 1.95
CA ALA A 242 -18.24 -10.05 2.31
C ALA A 242 -17.13 -9.13 2.84
N ALA A 243 -16.18 -9.65 3.62
CA ALA A 243 -15.02 -8.90 4.08
C ALA A 243 -14.14 -8.42 2.92
N ILE A 244 -13.90 -9.26 1.91
CA ILE A 244 -13.16 -8.88 0.70
C ILE A 244 -13.88 -7.77 -0.05
N GLU A 245 -15.19 -7.88 -0.24
CA GLU A 245 -15.98 -6.86 -0.94
C GLU A 245 -15.92 -5.51 -0.19
N PHE A 246 -16.18 -5.53 1.11
CA PHE A 246 -16.13 -4.35 1.97
C PHE A 246 -14.76 -3.67 1.92
N VAL A 247 -13.67 -4.40 2.16
CA VAL A 247 -12.31 -3.84 2.18
C VAL A 247 -11.88 -3.41 0.77
N LYS A 248 -12.28 -4.12 -0.29
CA LYS A 248 -12.02 -3.72 -1.68
C LYS A 248 -12.63 -2.35 -1.98
N SER A 249 -13.88 -2.14 -1.56
CA SER A 249 -14.59 -0.87 -1.75
C SER A 249 -13.94 0.24 -0.92
N ALA A 250 -13.72 0.02 0.39
CA ALA A 250 -13.10 1.01 1.28
C ALA A 250 -11.68 1.43 0.82
N MET A 251 -10.92 0.50 0.24
CA MET A 251 -9.57 0.77 -0.24
C MET A 251 -9.49 1.17 -1.72
N LEU A 252 -10.61 1.21 -2.45
CA LEU A 252 -10.67 1.50 -3.89
C LEU A 252 -9.77 0.56 -4.71
N HIS A 253 -9.90 -0.75 -4.44
CA HIS A 253 -9.23 -1.78 -5.23
C HIS A 253 -10.04 -2.14 -6.47
N LYS A 254 -9.38 -2.07 -7.63
CA LYS A 254 -9.98 -2.50 -8.89
C LYS A 254 -10.22 -4.02 -8.94
N HIS A 255 -9.35 -4.81 -8.29
CA HIS A 255 -9.38 -6.26 -8.36
C HIS A 255 -9.40 -6.89 -6.96
N GLU A 256 -10.29 -7.86 -6.76
CA GLU A 256 -10.41 -8.64 -5.52
C GLU A 256 -9.11 -9.37 -5.17
N SER A 257 -8.37 -9.82 -6.18
CA SER A 257 -7.05 -10.45 -6.00
C SER A 257 -6.04 -9.56 -5.27
N THR A 258 -6.22 -8.23 -5.29
CA THR A 258 -5.41 -7.29 -4.49
C THR A 258 -5.83 -7.34 -3.03
N THR A 259 -7.12 -7.33 -2.76
CA THR A 259 -7.68 -7.40 -1.40
C THR A 259 -7.46 -8.76 -0.74
N PHE A 260 -7.54 -9.85 -1.51
CA PHE A 260 -7.32 -11.21 -1.01
C PHE A 260 -5.94 -11.42 -0.41
N LYS A 261 -4.95 -10.58 -0.76
CA LYS A 261 -3.63 -10.59 -0.14
C LYS A 261 -3.68 -10.33 1.36
N TYR A 262 -4.62 -9.52 1.84
CA TYR A 262 -4.78 -9.24 3.27
C TYR A 262 -5.29 -10.46 4.04
N VAL A 263 -6.22 -11.24 3.44
CA VAL A 263 -6.68 -12.52 4.01
C VAL A 263 -5.50 -13.49 4.13
N LYS A 264 -4.78 -13.73 3.02
CA LYS A 264 -3.60 -14.60 3.02
C LYS A 264 -2.54 -14.18 4.03
N PHE A 265 -2.31 -12.87 4.15
CA PHE A 265 -1.35 -12.32 5.09
C PHE A 265 -1.75 -12.61 6.54
N LEU A 266 -3.02 -12.41 6.91
CA LEU A 266 -3.53 -12.70 8.25
C LEU A 266 -3.47 -14.19 8.58
N GLU A 267 -3.93 -15.06 7.66
CA GLU A 267 -3.88 -16.52 7.83
C GLU A 267 -2.44 -17.03 7.98
N SER A 268 -1.53 -16.57 7.13
CA SER A 268 -0.10 -16.92 7.18
C SER A 268 0.57 -16.43 8.45
N THR A 269 0.22 -15.23 8.93
CA THR A 269 0.78 -14.66 10.16
C THR A 269 0.30 -15.46 11.37
N LYS A 270 -1.01 -15.72 11.48
CA LYS A 270 -1.59 -16.58 12.52
C LYS A 270 -0.95 -17.97 12.54
N GLY A 271 -0.85 -18.61 11.38
CA GLY A 271 -0.21 -19.93 11.28
C GLY A 271 1.26 -19.91 11.69
N LYS A 272 2.02 -18.84 11.39
CA LYS A 272 3.40 -18.70 11.86
C LYS A 272 3.50 -18.49 13.37
N GLU A 273 2.61 -17.70 13.94
CA GLU A 273 2.54 -17.48 15.39
C GLU A 273 2.25 -18.80 16.14
N GLU A 274 1.24 -19.54 15.69
CA GLU A 274 0.87 -20.85 16.25
C GLU A 274 2.00 -21.88 16.11
N VAL A 275 2.63 -21.97 14.93
CA VAL A 275 3.79 -22.86 14.72
C VAL A 275 4.98 -22.44 15.57
N ALA A 276 5.26 -21.14 15.69
CA ALA A 276 6.35 -20.64 16.53
C ALA A 276 6.10 -20.95 18.01
N GLN A 277 4.86 -20.82 18.48
CA GLN A 277 4.47 -21.18 19.83
C GLN A 277 4.60 -22.69 20.06
N ALA A 278 4.04 -23.53 19.19
CA ALA A 278 4.15 -24.98 19.30
C ALA A 278 5.61 -25.46 19.23
N PHE A 279 6.43 -24.83 18.38
CA PHE A 279 7.87 -25.09 18.31
C PHE A 279 8.56 -24.69 19.62
N HIS A 280 8.26 -23.51 20.17
CA HIS A 280 8.79 -23.06 21.45
C HIS A 280 8.42 -24.01 22.59
N GLU A 281 7.17 -24.45 22.68
CA GLU A 281 6.69 -25.42 23.67
C GLU A 281 7.40 -26.77 23.53
N ALA A 282 7.52 -27.29 22.30
CA ALA A 282 8.26 -28.54 22.04
C ALA A 282 9.73 -28.42 22.43
N PHE A 283 10.40 -27.30 22.09
CA PHE A 283 11.82 -27.10 22.36
C PHE A 283 12.13 -26.81 23.84
N THR A 284 11.27 -26.06 24.53
CA THR A 284 11.39 -25.85 25.97
C THR A 284 11.04 -27.11 26.77
N GLY A 285 10.10 -27.92 26.27
CA GLY A 285 9.83 -29.27 26.77
C GLY A 285 11.02 -30.22 26.61
N LEU A 286 11.76 -30.14 25.50
CA LEU A 286 13.00 -30.89 25.27
C LEU A 286 14.14 -30.49 26.23
N ARG A 287 14.19 -29.23 26.70
CA ARG A 287 15.15 -28.78 27.73
C ARG A 287 14.88 -29.38 29.11
N ARG A 288 13.66 -29.85 29.38
CA ARG A 288 13.29 -30.56 30.62
C ARG A 288 13.37 -32.08 30.50
N ARG A 289 13.74 -32.63 29.33
CA ARG A 289 14.08 -34.05 29.22
C ARG A 289 15.45 -34.28 29.83
N SER A 290 15.55 -35.23 30.77
CA SER A 290 16.82 -35.86 31.11
C SER A 290 17.33 -36.55 29.86
N TRP A 291 18.49 -36.13 29.36
CA TRP A 291 19.15 -36.76 28.21
C TRP A 291 19.97 -37.99 28.62
N ASP A 292 20.01 -38.30 29.92
CA ASP A 292 20.81 -39.39 30.50
C ASP A 292 20.11 -40.77 30.39
N ASP A 293 18.84 -40.82 29.96
CA ASP A 293 18.06 -42.06 29.85
C ASP A 293 18.13 -42.74 28.46
N PHE A 294 19.08 -42.35 27.59
CA PHE A 294 19.34 -43.09 26.34
C PHE A 294 20.46 -44.12 26.53
N ASN A 295 20.12 -45.22 27.22
CA ASN A 295 20.78 -46.51 27.06
C ASN A 295 19.72 -47.54 26.63
N ALA A 296 19.58 -47.73 25.31
CA ALA A 296 19.02 -48.92 24.68
C ALA A 296 19.57 -49.05 23.26
#